data_AF-A0AAV2KP16-F1
#
_entry.id   AF-A0AAV2KP16-F1
#
_cell.length_a   1.000
_cell.length_b   1.000
_cell.length_c   1.000
_cell.angle_alpha   90.00
_cell.angle_beta   90.00
_cell.angle_gamma   90.00
#
_symmetry.space_group_name_H-M   'P 1'
#
loop_
_entity.id
_entity.type
_entity.pdbx_description
1 polymer ?
#
loop_
_entity_poly.entity_id
_entity_poly.type
_entity_poly.pdbx_seq_one_letter_code
_entity_poly.pdbx_strand_id
1 'polypeptide(L)'
;MVLVVCSSVSSIKALWETRIRKISEDREEQRRRRGPQEPKANRVGVGVWEDRALLARLTQRVHTEEGRLVLRLEQESWSSLPSCLLHFTQLQEWHVHRTGLTALPAFCSSFHGLMVIDLSRNALAHVPKEIGELPRLRELLMSYNRLSSVPDELGQCESLERLELAMNRDLSALPPQLKNLSRLQHLDLSMNDFSEFPECLLEMPALEWLDMGGNRLQQLPHDIYRMEKLHTLWLQRNELEKLPDHISLMISLDTLVLSSNKLRDIPPLMEDMTHLRFVNFRDNPLTLDVTLPPKDPNNSAAEKEDKDQDQEEEDQEEKEDQEEEDQEDQEEEEADDREMFGKDFMLLYIREARKRAYAALNVHCSHQSAEAPD
;
A
#
# COMPACT_ATOMS: atom_id res chain seq x y z
N MET A 1 84.06 40.69 17.40
CA MET A 1 83.73 39.74 16.31
C MET A 1 83.73 38.36 16.92
N VAL A 2 82.65 37.57 17.01
CA VAL A 2 81.37 37.52 16.28
C VAL A 2 80.27 36.97 17.23
N LEU A 3 79.03 37.46 17.06
CA LEU A 3 77.75 37.00 17.62
C LEU A 3 77.22 35.75 16.88
N VAL A 4 76.57 34.80 17.57
CA VAL A 4 75.30 34.06 17.22
C VAL A 4 74.89 33.24 18.47
N VAL A 5 73.97 33.69 19.34
CA VAL A 5 72.50 33.46 19.43
C VAL A 5 72.03 32.00 19.38
N CYS A 6 71.60 31.46 20.54
CA CYS A 6 70.45 30.56 20.69
C CYS A 6 70.12 30.34 22.18
N SER A 7 69.36 31.26 22.80
CA SER A 7 68.91 31.15 24.20
C SER A 7 67.44 31.52 24.38
N SER A 8 66.56 30.99 23.51
CA SER A 8 65.15 31.40 23.47
C SER A 8 64.10 30.29 23.63
N VAL A 9 64.46 29.00 23.79
CA VAL A 9 63.43 27.93 23.81
C VAL A 9 63.09 27.43 25.23
N SER A 10 64.07 27.31 26.14
CA SER A 10 63.79 26.82 27.51
C SER A 10 63.05 27.85 28.39
N SER A 11 63.31 29.14 28.21
CA SER A 11 62.64 30.20 28.98
C SER A 11 61.18 30.41 28.56
N ILE A 12 60.86 30.19 27.27
CA ILE A 12 59.47 30.30 26.77
C ILE A 12 58.64 29.11 27.24
N LYS A 13 59.18 27.88 27.24
CA LYS A 13 58.48 26.71 27.77
C LYS A 13 58.19 26.86 29.28
N ALA A 14 59.18 27.32 30.05
CA ALA A 14 59.02 27.58 31.48
C ALA A 14 57.99 28.71 31.75
N LEU A 15 58.01 29.79 30.95
CA LEU A 15 57.01 30.86 31.03
C LEU A 15 55.60 30.37 30.64
N TRP A 16 55.48 29.49 29.65
CA TRP A 16 54.22 28.87 29.24
C TRP A 16 53.66 27.93 30.30
N GLU A 17 54.48 27.07 30.89
CA GLU A 17 54.06 26.15 31.95
C GLU A 17 53.64 26.92 33.21
N THR A 18 54.36 27.98 33.57
CA THR A 18 54.00 28.85 34.70
C THR A 18 52.69 29.60 34.43
N ARG A 19 52.44 30.01 33.17
CA ARG A 19 51.21 30.69 32.77
C ARG A 19 50.01 29.74 32.72
N ILE A 20 50.19 28.49 32.28
CA ILE A 20 49.16 27.45 32.32
C ILE A 20 48.79 27.13 33.76
N ARG A 21 49.79 26.98 34.65
CA ARG A 21 49.54 26.69 36.06
C ARG A 21 48.80 27.81 36.77
N LYS A 22 49.16 29.07 36.47
CA LYS A 22 48.46 30.24 37.02
C LYS A 22 47.02 30.35 36.50
N ILE A 23 46.78 30.04 35.22
CA ILE A 23 45.42 30.02 34.63
C ILE A 23 44.58 28.87 35.21
N SER A 24 45.18 27.70 35.49
CA SER A 24 44.48 26.59 36.14
C SER A 24 44.14 26.90 37.60
N GLU A 25 45.07 27.50 38.34
CA GLU A 25 44.86 27.94 39.72
C GLU A 25 43.80 29.05 39.80
N ASP A 26 43.85 30.06 38.90
CA ASP A 26 42.83 31.12 38.81
C ASP A 26 41.45 30.58 38.42
N ARG A 27 41.38 29.56 37.55
CA ARG A 27 40.12 28.88 37.17
C ARG A 27 39.57 28.04 38.32
N GLU A 28 40.41 27.37 39.08
CA GLU A 28 39.99 26.63 40.28
C GLU A 28 39.54 27.57 41.39
N GLU A 29 40.20 28.72 41.57
CA GLU A 29 39.78 29.73 42.53
C GLU A 29 38.48 30.41 42.11
N GLN A 30 38.28 30.68 40.81
CA GLN A 30 36.99 31.13 40.26
C GLN A 30 35.88 30.08 40.42
N ARG A 31 36.19 28.78 40.29
CA ARG A 31 35.26 27.66 40.54
C ARG A 31 34.99 27.44 42.04
N ARG A 32 35.88 27.83 42.94
CA ARG A 32 35.64 27.83 44.38
C ARG A 32 34.82 29.05 44.84
N ARG A 33 34.97 30.20 44.16
CA ARG A 33 34.18 31.42 44.42
C ARG A 33 32.77 31.38 43.81
N ARG A 34 32.59 30.67 42.70
CA ARG A 34 31.27 30.34 42.15
C ARG A 34 30.84 29.00 42.76
N GLY A 35 29.96 29.04 43.77
CA GLY A 35 29.32 27.84 44.31
C GLY A 35 28.69 26.97 43.21
N PRO A 36 28.30 25.72 43.51
CA PRO A 36 27.96 24.72 42.50
C PRO A 36 26.79 25.21 41.63
N GLN A 37 27.12 25.66 40.42
CA GLN A 37 26.16 26.06 39.40
C GLN A 37 26.56 25.32 38.13
N GLU A 38 25.71 24.38 37.71
CA GLU A 38 25.88 23.51 36.55
C GLU A 38 26.22 24.29 35.28
N PRO A 39 27.17 23.83 34.44
CA PRO A 39 27.56 24.56 33.25
C PRO A 39 26.57 24.31 32.11
N LYS A 40 25.62 25.24 31.92
CA LYS A 40 24.90 25.46 30.65
C LYS A 40 25.82 26.16 29.64
N ALA A 41 26.88 25.50 29.17
CA ALA A 41 27.72 26.03 28.10
C ALA A 41 28.54 24.91 27.42
N ASN A 42 27.86 24.03 26.67
CA ASN A 42 28.48 23.30 25.55
C ASN A 42 27.51 22.63 24.55
N ARG A 43 26.20 22.90 24.61
CA ARG A 43 25.23 22.24 23.71
C ARG A 43 25.28 22.72 22.25
N VAL A 44 25.78 23.92 21.98
CA VAL A 44 25.79 24.50 20.62
C VAL A 44 26.86 23.87 19.73
N GLY A 45 28.00 23.45 20.29
CA GLY A 45 29.06 22.79 19.52
C GLY A 45 28.64 21.38 19.09
N VAL A 46 28.13 20.58 20.03
CA VAL A 46 27.81 19.16 19.81
C VAL A 46 26.71 18.97 18.76
N GLY A 47 25.64 19.77 18.79
CA GLY A 47 24.55 19.67 17.80
C GLY A 47 24.98 20.02 16.37
N VAL A 48 25.92 20.96 16.19
CA VAL A 48 26.42 21.35 14.85
C VAL A 48 27.26 20.24 14.20
N TRP A 49 27.99 19.45 15.00
CA TRP A 49 28.72 18.29 14.49
C TRP A 49 27.79 17.12 14.15
N GLU A 50 26.76 16.89 14.96
CA GLU A 50 25.72 15.88 14.72
C GLU A 50 24.95 16.17 13.43
N ASP A 51 24.53 17.43 13.22
CA ASP A 51 23.83 17.86 12.00
C ASP A 51 24.69 17.70 10.75
N ARG A 52 25.99 18.02 10.82
CA ARG A 52 26.93 17.81 9.70
C ARG A 52 27.15 16.34 9.38
N ALA A 53 27.24 15.48 10.41
CA ALA A 53 27.39 14.05 10.21
C ALA A 53 26.12 13.43 9.58
N LEU A 54 24.93 13.84 10.04
CA LEU A 54 23.65 13.42 9.44
C LEU A 54 23.51 13.90 8.01
N LEU A 55 23.86 15.16 7.73
CA LEU A 55 23.84 15.71 6.37
C LEU A 55 24.79 14.93 5.45
N ALA A 56 26.00 14.59 5.92
CA ALA A 56 26.94 13.79 5.14
C ALA A 56 26.39 12.39 4.84
N ARG A 57 25.75 11.74 5.82
CA ARG A 57 25.07 10.44 5.63
C ARG A 57 23.94 10.55 4.61
N LEU A 58 23.05 11.54 4.72
CA LEU A 58 21.96 11.74 3.77
C LEU A 58 22.49 12.04 2.36
N THR A 59 23.56 12.83 2.24
CA THR A 59 24.16 13.14 0.94
C THR A 59 24.59 11.87 0.19
N GLN A 60 25.10 10.86 0.89
CA GLN A 60 25.50 9.57 0.31
C GLN A 60 24.30 8.72 -0.14
N ARG A 61 23.09 9.04 0.35
CA ARG A 61 21.83 8.33 0.06
C ARG A 61 21.02 9.01 -1.03
N VAL A 62 21.40 10.22 -1.43
CA VAL A 62 20.80 10.93 -2.56
C VAL A 62 21.57 10.58 -3.84
N HIS A 63 20.85 10.10 -4.84
CA HIS A 63 21.38 9.71 -6.14
C HIS A 63 20.45 10.20 -7.25
N THR A 64 20.91 10.11 -8.48
CA THR A 64 20.13 10.47 -9.66
C THR A 64 19.77 9.20 -10.41
N GLU A 65 18.48 8.94 -10.57
CA GLU A 65 17.92 7.81 -11.33
C GLU A 65 17.04 8.38 -12.43
N GLU A 66 17.30 8.02 -13.69
CA GLU A 66 16.51 8.48 -14.84
C GLU A 66 16.31 10.01 -14.94
N GLY A 67 17.28 10.79 -14.44
CA GLY A 67 17.20 12.26 -14.39
C GLY A 67 16.38 12.82 -13.22
N ARG A 68 15.88 11.96 -12.33
CA ARG A 68 15.17 12.31 -11.10
C ARG A 68 16.11 12.22 -9.91
N LEU A 69 15.91 13.09 -8.92
CA LEU A 69 16.69 13.09 -7.69
C LEU A 69 15.97 12.26 -6.64
N VAL A 70 16.63 11.19 -6.22
CA VAL A 70 16.03 10.11 -5.43
C VAL A 70 16.77 9.97 -4.10
N LEU A 71 16.01 9.88 -3.01
CA LEU A 71 16.52 9.56 -1.68
C LEU A 71 16.17 8.10 -1.37
N ARG A 72 17.17 7.22 -1.21
CA ARG A 72 16.97 5.84 -0.75
C ARG A 72 17.49 5.65 0.67
N LEU A 73 16.60 5.34 1.60
CA LEU A 73 16.93 4.97 2.97
C LEU A 73 16.39 3.56 3.22
N GLU A 74 17.29 2.59 3.31
CA GLU A 74 16.94 1.17 3.48
C GLU A 74 17.71 0.57 4.65
N GLN A 75 17.06 -0.31 5.41
CA GLN A 75 17.66 -1.19 6.45
C GLN A 75 18.36 -0.49 7.63
N GLU A 76 18.50 0.83 7.62
CA GLU A 76 19.01 1.64 8.73
C GLU A 76 17.88 2.13 9.62
N SER A 77 18.12 2.22 10.94
CA SER A 77 17.13 2.74 11.89
C SER A 77 16.97 4.27 11.78
N TRP A 78 16.13 4.73 10.86
CA TRP A 78 15.66 6.12 10.77
C TRP A 78 14.27 6.22 11.40
N SER A 79 14.22 6.28 12.73
CA SER A 79 12.96 6.42 13.48
C SER A 79 12.25 7.75 13.22
N SER A 80 13.00 8.77 12.80
CA SER A 80 12.52 10.05 12.29
C SER A 80 13.45 10.58 11.19
N LEU A 81 12.87 11.29 10.22
CA LEU A 81 13.63 12.02 9.21
C LEU A 81 14.08 13.38 9.78
N PRO A 82 15.39 13.71 9.72
CA PRO A 82 15.92 14.93 10.31
C PRO A 82 15.62 16.16 9.43
N SER A 83 15.50 17.33 10.05
CA SER A 83 15.24 18.60 9.35
C SER A 83 16.35 19.03 8.39
N CYS A 84 17.57 18.49 8.53
CA CYS A 84 18.65 18.75 7.58
C CYS A 84 18.34 18.21 6.17
N LEU A 85 17.33 17.34 6.01
CA LEU A 85 16.82 16.93 4.70
C LEU A 85 16.31 18.12 3.85
N LEU A 86 15.93 19.24 4.48
CA LEU A 86 15.54 20.48 3.81
C LEU A 86 16.63 21.08 2.90
N HIS A 87 17.88 20.63 3.00
CA HIS A 87 18.94 21.01 2.05
C HIS A 87 18.77 20.34 0.67
N PHE A 88 17.85 19.36 0.56
CA PHE A 88 17.59 18.59 -0.65
C PHE A 88 16.15 18.78 -1.16
N THR A 89 15.58 19.98 -1.03
CA THR A 89 14.19 20.29 -1.46
C THR A 89 13.91 20.04 -2.95
N GLN A 90 14.96 19.86 -3.75
CA GLN A 90 14.90 19.45 -5.16
C GLN A 90 14.62 17.95 -5.37
N LEU A 91 14.59 17.13 -4.31
CA LEU A 91 14.26 15.71 -4.40
C LEU A 91 12.88 15.52 -5.03
N GLN A 92 12.81 14.51 -5.87
CA GLN A 92 11.60 14.14 -6.61
C GLN A 92 11.03 12.80 -6.13
N GLU A 93 11.84 11.95 -5.51
CA GLU A 93 11.37 10.68 -4.97
C GLU A 93 11.99 10.37 -3.62
N TRP A 94 11.17 9.89 -2.70
CA TRP A 94 11.59 9.35 -1.41
C TRP A 94 11.27 7.86 -1.38
N HIS A 95 12.29 7.02 -1.28
CA HIS A 95 12.18 5.59 -1.02
C HIS A 95 12.75 5.32 0.36
N VAL A 96 11.88 5.31 1.36
CA VAL A 96 12.24 5.13 2.78
C VAL A 96 11.49 3.90 3.28
N HIS A 97 12.02 2.71 3.02
CA HIS A 97 11.41 1.44 3.44
C HIS A 97 12.26 0.71 4.48
N ARG A 98 11.60 -0.01 5.39
CA ARG A 98 12.25 -0.83 6.44
C ARG A 98 13.19 -0.03 7.37
N THR A 99 12.88 1.23 7.68
CA THR A 99 13.72 2.06 8.56
C THR A 99 13.18 2.23 9.99
N GLY A 100 11.94 1.77 10.23
CA GLY A 100 11.25 1.95 11.51
C GLY A 100 10.74 3.38 11.73
N LEU A 101 10.50 4.13 10.64
CA LEU A 101 9.96 5.49 10.69
C LEU A 101 8.59 5.49 11.37
N THR A 102 8.40 6.36 12.36
CA THR A 102 7.15 6.39 13.16
C THR A 102 6.17 7.48 12.73
N ALA A 103 6.67 8.53 12.06
CA ALA A 103 5.86 9.60 11.51
C ALA A 103 6.56 10.25 10.30
N LEU A 104 5.78 10.62 9.29
CA LEU A 104 6.23 11.50 8.21
C LEU A 104 6.32 12.93 8.79
N PRO A 105 7.48 13.62 8.68
CA PRO A 105 7.61 14.99 9.16
C PRO A 105 6.73 15.99 8.38
N ALA A 106 6.15 16.97 9.10
CA ALA A 106 5.38 18.06 8.50
C ALA A 106 6.15 18.89 7.46
N PHE A 107 7.49 18.94 7.56
CA PHE A 107 8.30 19.65 6.58
C PHE A 107 8.33 18.98 5.19
N CYS A 108 7.70 17.81 5.01
CA CYS A 108 7.53 17.18 3.70
C CYS A 108 6.91 18.13 2.67
N SER A 109 6.01 19.04 3.07
CA SER A 109 5.44 20.05 2.17
C SER A 109 6.47 21.01 1.54
N SER A 110 7.67 21.12 2.09
CA SER A 110 8.74 21.93 1.49
C SER A 110 9.28 21.32 0.18
N PHE A 111 9.01 20.04 -0.09
CA PHE A 111 9.49 19.31 -1.26
C PHE A 111 8.47 19.40 -2.41
N HIS A 112 8.30 20.61 -2.95
CA HIS A 112 7.30 20.91 -4.00
C HIS A 112 7.50 20.12 -5.31
N GLY A 113 8.69 19.54 -5.52
CA GLY A 113 9.02 18.70 -6.66
C GLY A 113 8.78 17.21 -6.46
N LEU A 114 8.34 16.79 -5.27
CA LEU A 114 8.17 15.40 -4.89
C LEU A 114 7.01 14.77 -5.66
N MET A 115 7.29 13.65 -6.32
CA MET A 115 6.37 12.90 -7.18
C MET A 115 6.06 11.52 -6.60
N VAL A 116 7.04 10.87 -5.98
CA VAL A 116 6.89 9.54 -5.38
C VAL A 116 7.32 9.58 -3.93
N ILE A 117 6.48 9.05 -3.05
CA ILE A 117 6.85 8.79 -1.67
C ILE A 117 6.50 7.34 -1.35
N ASP A 118 7.52 6.50 -1.25
CA ASP A 118 7.42 5.17 -0.68
C ASP A 118 7.90 5.16 0.77
N LEU A 119 6.97 4.93 1.69
CA LEU A 119 7.20 4.74 3.13
C LEU A 119 6.80 3.34 3.58
N SER A 120 6.74 2.38 2.66
CA SER A 120 6.27 1.03 2.95
C SER A 120 7.15 0.31 3.96
N ARG A 121 6.56 -0.63 4.71
CA ARG A 121 7.25 -1.45 5.71
C ARG A 121 7.94 -0.61 6.81
N ASN A 122 7.23 0.35 7.38
CA ASN A 122 7.67 1.15 8.52
C ASN A 122 6.76 0.96 9.74
N ALA A 123 6.78 1.91 10.68
CA ALA A 123 5.92 1.94 11.85
C ALA A 123 5.10 3.24 11.90
N LEU A 124 4.72 3.79 10.74
CA LEU A 124 3.95 5.03 10.65
C LEU A 124 2.61 4.86 11.35
N ALA A 125 2.34 5.72 12.32
CA ALA A 125 1.05 5.74 13.02
C ALA A 125 0.09 6.81 12.44
N HIS A 126 0.63 7.89 11.87
CA HIS A 126 -0.15 9.00 11.34
C HIS A 126 0.57 9.64 10.14
N VAL A 127 -0.20 10.22 9.24
CA VAL A 127 0.28 11.06 8.14
C VAL A 127 -0.03 12.53 8.46
N PRO A 128 0.93 13.46 8.36
CA PRO A 128 0.70 14.88 8.61
C PRO A 128 -0.24 15.48 7.54
N LYS A 129 -1.04 16.47 7.93
CA LYS A 129 -1.91 17.23 7.01
C LYS A 129 -1.14 17.91 5.88
N GLU A 130 0.12 18.24 6.13
CA GLU A 130 1.04 18.87 5.18
C GLU A 130 1.27 18.00 3.92
N ILE A 131 0.89 16.71 3.94
CA ILE A 131 0.88 15.87 2.72
C ILE A 131 0.03 16.49 1.60
N GLY A 132 -1.07 17.16 1.95
CA GLY A 132 -1.97 17.82 0.99
C GLY A 132 -1.35 19.02 0.27
N GLU A 133 -0.21 19.51 0.74
CA GLU A 133 0.51 20.65 0.15
C GLU A 133 1.52 20.22 -0.94
N LEU A 134 1.53 18.95 -1.35
CA LEU A 134 2.43 18.42 -2.37
C LEU A 134 1.80 18.43 -3.76
N PRO A 135 2.04 19.47 -4.60
CA PRO A 135 1.27 19.69 -5.83
C PRO A 135 1.55 18.67 -6.93
N ARG A 136 2.68 17.94 -6.84
CA ARG A 136 3.18 17.02 -7.87
C ARG A 136 3.20 15.57 -7.42
N LEU A 137 2.70 15.26 -6.23
CA LEU A 137 2.69 13.89 -5.72
C LEU A 137 1.78 13.04 -6.62
N ARG A 138 2.35 12.00 -7.23
CA ARG A 138 1.69 11.04 -8.11
C ARG A 138 1.50 9.68 -7.42
N GLU A 139 2.47 9.27 -6.62
CA GLU A 139 2.45 7.98 -5.95
C GLU A 139 2.76 8.12 -4.46
N LEU A 140 1.87 7.56 -3.63
CA LEU A 140 2.03 7.51 -2.18
C LEU A 140 1.87 6.06 -1.70
N LEU A 141 2.97 5.42 -1.37
CA LEU A 141 3.00 4.02 -0.94
C LEU A 141 3.27 3.97 0.56
N MET A 142 2.30 3.47 1.32
CA MET A 142 2.36 3.39 2.79
C MET A 142 1.92 2.01 3.31
N SER A 143 2.04 0.99 2.46
CA SER A 143 1.73 -0.39 2.81
C SER A 143 2.60 -0.92 3.95
N TYR A 144 2.08 -1.84 4.76
CA TYR A 144 2.79 -2.43 5.91
C TYR A 144 3.23 -1.37 6.95
N ASN A 145 2.29 -0.54 7.39
CA ASN A 145 2.48 0.43 8.47
C ASN A 145 1.49 0.17 9.63
N ARG A 146 1.24 1.18 10.47
CA ARG A 146 0.32 1.11 11.62
C ARG A 146 -0.67 2.28 11.59
N LEU A 147 -1.07 2.69 10.38
CA LEU A 147 -2.00 3.80 10.20
C LEU A 147 -3.37 3.38 10.73
N SER A 148 -3.97 4.22 11.56
CA SER A 148 -5.37 4.11 11.98
C SER A 148 -6.29 5.05 11.21
N SER A 149 -5.73 6.08 10.58
CA SER A 149 -6.44 7.04 9.75
C SER A 149 -5.51 7.72 8.74
N VAL A 150 -6.12 8.39 7.78
CA VAL A 150 -5.48 9.23 6.77
C VAL A 150 -6.07 10.65 6.89
N PRO A 151 -5.27 11.73 6.78
CA PRO A 151 -5.76 13.10 6.93
C PRO A 151 -6.71 13.50 5.80
N ASP A 152 -7.71 14.33 6.11
CA ASP A 152 -8.64 14.93 5.15
C ASP A 152 -7.89 15.66 4.02
N GLU A 153 -6.75 16.28 4.36
CA GLU A 153 -5.90 17.01 3.43
C GLU A 153 -5.27 16.13 2.35
N LEU A 154 -5.23 14.80 2.50
CA LEU A 154 -4.79 13.93 1.40
C LEU A 154 -5.67 14.13 0.16
N GLY A 155 -6.95 14.48 0.33
CA GLY A 155 -7.85 14.84 -0.78
C GLY A 155 -7.44 16.10 -1.58
N GLN A 156 -6.40 16.82 -1.15
CA GLN A 156 -5.86 18.00 -1.85
C GLN A 156 -4.73 17.63 -2.83
N CYS A 157 -4.24 16.39 -2.81
CA CYS A 157 -3.21 15.92 -3.74
C CYS A 157 -3.79 15.67 -5.14
N GLU A 158 -4.13 16.73 -5.88
CA GLU A 158 -4.81 16.66 -7.19
C GLU A 158 -4.07 15.83 -8.26
N SER A 159 -2.75 15.67 -8.11
CA SER A 159 -1.91 14.89 -9.02
C SER A 159 -1.78 13.41 -8.66
N LEU A 160 -2.37 12.95 -7.54
CA LEU A 160 -2.19 11.58 -7.04
C LEU A 160 -2.89 10.57 -7.97
N GLU A 161 -2.14 9.59 -8.42
CA GLU A 161 -2.53 8.54 -9.37
C GLU A 161 -2.55 7.16 -8.71
N ARG A 162 -1.63 6.90 -7.77
CA ARG A 162 -1.49 5.64 -7.03
C ARG A 162 -1.42 5.88 -5.52
N LEU A 163 -2.25 5.16 -4.77
CA LEU A 163 -2.25 5.18 -3.31
C LEU A 163 -2.29 3.75 -2.78
N GLU A 164 -1.28 3.36 -2.02
CA GLU A 164 -1.24 2.05 -1.37
C GLU A 164 -1.27 2.18 0.14
N LEU A 165 -2.25 1.54 0.75
CA LEU A 165 -2.52 1.54 2.20
C LEU A 165 -2.68 0.10 2.72
N ALA A 166 -2.18 -0.90 1.99
CA ALA A 166 -2.34 -2.29 2.38
C ALA A 166 -1.70 -2.59 3.74
N MET A 167 -2.24 -3.57 4.46
CA MET A 167 -1.64 -4.07 5.71
C MET A 167 -1.47 -3.00 6.80
N ASN A 168 -2.39 -2.04 6.90
CA ASN A 168 -2.51 -1.08 8.00
C ASN A 168 -3.64 -1.52 8.94
N ARG A 169 -3.41 -2.60 9.68
CA ARG A 169 -4.41 -3.39 10.44
C ARG A 169 -5.46 -2.64 11.27
N ASP A 170 -5.25 -1.37 11.61
CA ASP A 170 -6.19 -0.54 12.39
C ASP A 170 -6.96 0.49 11.53
N LEU A 171 -6.68 0.57 10.23
CA LEU A 171 -7.37 1.45 9.28
C LEU A 171 -8.74 0.88 8.95
N SER A 172 -9.79 1.59 9.33
CA SER A 172 -11.19 1.13 9.19
C SER A 172 -12.10 2.13 8.47
N ALA A 173 -11.61 3.33 8.18
CA ALA A 173 -12.36 4.38 7.49
C ALA A 173 -11.45 5.27 6.65
N LEU A 174 -12.02 5.90 5.63
CA LEU A 174 -11.36 6.91 4.82
C LEU A 174 -12.07 8.26 4.97
N PRO A 175 -11.35 9.39 4.91
CA PRO A 175 -11.96 10.71 4.99
C PRO A 175 -12.83 10.97 3.73
N PRO A 176 -13.98 11.66 3.87
CA PRO A 176 -14.87 11.93 2.73
C PRO A 176 -14.22 12.80 1.65
N GLN A 177 -13.20 13.59 2.01
CA GLN A 177 -12.44 14.45 1.10
C GLN A 177 -11.62 13.65 0.08
N LEU A 178 -11.38 12.35 0.30
CA LEU A 178 -10.60 11.51 -0.61
C LEU A 178 -11.25 11.40 -2.01
N LYS A 179 -12.58 11.63 -2.10
CA LYS A 179 -13.29 11.71 -3.38
C LYS A 179 -12.80 12.82 -4.31
N ASN A 180 -12.12 13.83 -3.78
CA ASN A 180 -11.58 14.94 -4.55
C ASN A 180 -10.34 14.55 -5.38
N LEU A 181 -9.77 13.36 -5.16
CA LEU A 181 -8.64 12.84 -5.94
C LEU A 181 -9.07 12.46 -7.36
N SER A 182 -9.15 13.47 -8.23
CA SER A 182 -9.67 13.34 -9.59
C SER A 182 -8.82 12.51 -10.55
N ARG A 183 -7.59 12.16 -10.17
CA ARG A 183 -6.63 11.39 -10.97
C ARG A 183 -6.27 10.04 -10.39
N LEU A 184 -6.80 9.67 -9.21
CA LEU A 184 -6.43 8.41 -8.56
C LEU A 184 -7.02 7.25 -9.36
N GLN A 185 -6.14 6.41 -9.91
CA GLN A 185 -6.47 5.26 -10.73
C GLN A 185 -6.31 3.95 -9.98
N HIS A 186 -5.34 3.88 -9.07
CA HIS A 186 -4.99 2.67 -8.34
C HIS A 186 -5.05 2.90 -6.84
N LEU A 187 -5.89 2.12 -6.15
CA LEU A 187 -6.05 2.18 -4.70
C LEU A 187 -6.01 0.78 -4.09
N ASP A 188 -5.02 0.56 -3.23
CA ASP A 188 -4.91 -0.68 -2.42
C ASP A 188 -5.28 -0.40 -0.95
N LEU A 189 -6.36 -1.03 -0.49
CA LEU A 189 -6.86 -1.03 0.88
C LEU A 189 -6.89 -2.46 1.46
N SER A 190 -6.17 -3.40 0.87
CA SER A 190 -6.18 -4.78 1.30
C SER A 190 -5.62 -4.96 2.71
N MET A 191 -6.08 -6.01 3.41
CA MET A 191 -5.57 -6.43 4.72
C MET A 191 -5.66 -5.32 5.79
N ASN A 192 -6.80 -4.64 5.85
CA ASN A 192 -7.15 -3.59 6.81
C ASN A 192 -8.36 -4.02 7.68
N ASP A 193 -9.04 -3.08 8.34
CA ASP A 193 -10.19 -3.36 9.23
C ASP A 193 -11.50 -2.72 8.76
N PHE A 194 -11.70 -2.60 7.43
CA PHE A 194 -12.94 -2.05 6.88
C PHE A 194 -14.11 -3.02 7.08
N SER A 195 -15.09 -2.63 7.90
CA SER A 195 -16.36 -3.37 8.07
C SER A 195 -17.43 -2.97 7.05
N GLU A 196 -17.32 -1.76 6.49
CA GLU A 196 -18.23 -1.18 5.51
C GLU A 196 -17.45 -0.62 4.32
N PHE A 197 -18.10 -0.59 3.16
CA PHE A 197 -17.51 0.00 1.95
C PHE A 197 -17.48 1.54 2.08
N PRO A 198 -16.32 2.21 1.92
CA PRO A 198 -16.25 3.66 2.08
C PRO A 198 -17.02 4.40 0.99
N GLU A 199 -17.99 5.24 1.38
CA GLU A 199 -18.84 5.98 0.43
C GLU A 199 -18.06 6.91 -0.51
N CYS A 200 -16.93 7.46 -0.05
CA CYS A 200 -16.11 8.36 -0.87
C CYS A 200 -15.56 7.69 -2.13
N LEU A 201 -15.35 6.36 -2.12
CA LEU A 201 -14.88 5.60 -3.28
C LEU A 201 -15.90 5.58 -4.43
N LEU A 202 -17.20 5.67 -4.10
CA LEU A 202 -18.29 5.68 -5.08
C LEU A 202 -18.32 6.96 -5.92
N GLU A 203 -17.66 8.03 -5.45
CA GLU A 203 -17.61 9.34 -6.11
C GLU A 203 -16.25 9.60 -6.80
N MET A 204 -15.35 8.61 -6.87
CA MET A 204 -14.03 8.78 -7.48
C MET A 204 -14.08 8.62 -9.01
N PRO A 205 -13.84 9.67 -9.80
CA PRO A 205 -14.16 9.66 -11.23
C PRO A 205 -13.16 8.90 -12.11
N ALA A 206 -11.94 8.64 -11.62
CA ALA A 206 -10.85 8.05 -12.37
C ALA A 206 -10.38 6.70 -11.81
N LEU A 207 -11.05 6.15 -10.78
CA LEU A 207 -10.59 4.93 -10.13
C LEU A 207 -10.83 3.72 -11.04
N GLU A 208 -9.75 3.02 -11.36
CA GLU A 208 -9.72 1.90 -12.32
C GLU A 208 -9.42 0.56 -11.65
N TRP A 209 -8.64 0.58 -10.57
CA TRP A 209 -8.23 -0.61 -9.83
C TRP A 209 -8.44 -0.36 -8.33
N LEU A 210 -9.18 -1.26 -7.69
CA LEU A 210 -9.45 -1.23 -6.25
C LEU A 210 -9.25 -2.62 -5.65
N ASP A 211 -8.37 -2.71 -4.66
CA ASP A 211 -8.25 -3.88 -3.80
C ASP A 211 -8.71 -3.58 -2.38
N MET A 212 -9.68 -4.36 -1.92
CA MET A 212 -10.22 -4.36 -0.56
C MET A 212 -10.23 -5.78 0.02
N GLY A 213 -9.41 -6.69 -0.50
CA GLY A 213 -9.30 -8.06 -0.01
C GLY A 213 -8.75 -8.12 1.41
N GLY A 214 -9.15 -9.12 2.20
CA GLY A 214 -8.66 -9.28 3.58
C GLY A 214 -9.19 -8.23 4.56
N ASN A 215 -10.41 -7.75 4.35
CA ASN A 215 -11.13 -6.85 5.25
C ASN A 215 -12.29 -7.58 5.94
N ARG A 216 -13.23 -6.84 6.53
CA ARG A 216 -14.42 -7.39 7.22
C ARG A 216 -15.72 -6.92 6.57
N LEU A 217 -15.71 -6.69 5.25
CA LEU A 217 -16.85 -6.18 4.51
C LEU A 217 -17.98 -7.20 4.54
N GLN A 218 -19.15 -6.82 5.07
CA GLN A 218 -20.33 -7.69 5.13
C GLN A 218 -21.24 -7.53 3.92
N GLN A 219 -21.26 -6.32 3.33
CA GLN A 219 -22.13 -5.97 2.20
C GLN A 219 -21.44 -4.96 1.29
N LEU A 220 -21.76 -5.00 0.00
CA LEU A 220 -21.45 -3.94 -0.95
C LEU A 220 -22.63 -2.97 -1.06
N PRO A 221 -22.37 -1.67 -1.30
CA PRO A 221 -23.43 -0.70 -1.46
C PRO A 221 -24.20 -0.96 -2.75
N HIS A 222 -25.52 -0.74 -2.72
CA HIS A 222 -26.39 -0.88 -3.89
C HIS A 222 -25.99 0.06 -5.05
N ASP A 223 -25.34 1.17 -4.74
CA ASP A 223 -24.89 2.19 -5.69
C ASP A 223 -23.43 2.00 -6.15
N ILE A 224 -22.86 0.80 -6.01
CA ILE A 224 -21.51 0.46 -6.47
C ILE A 224 -21.30 0.71 -7.97
N TYR A 225 -22.38 0.65 -8.76
CA TYR A 225 -22.37 0.92 -10.20
C TYR A 225 -21.95 2.36 -10.57
N ARG A 226 -21.91 3.29 -9.61
CA ARG A 226 -21.40 4.66 -9.83
C ARG A 226 -19.90 4.70 -10.16
N MET A 227 -19.16 3.63 -9.87
CA MET A 227 -17.74 3.50 -10.17
C MET A 227 -17.52 3.14 -11.65
N GLU A 228 -17.91 4.04 -12.56
CA GLU A 228 -17.99 3.79 -14.01
C GLU A 228 -16.65 3.45 -14.68
N LYS A 229 -15.52 3.80 -14.06
CA LYS A 229 -14.17 3.54 -14.56
C LYS A 229 -13.51 2.29 -13.97
N LEU A 230 -14.15 1.63 -13.01
CA LEU A 230 -13.53 0.52 -12.30
C LEU A 230 -13.48 -0.73 -13.20
N HIS A 231 -12.26 -1.18 -13.49
CA HIS A 231 -11.99 -2.38 -14.29
C HIS A 231 -11.69 -3.59 -13.39
N THR A 232 -10.99 -3.37 -12.29
CA THR A 232 -10.56 -4.44 -11.38
C THR A 232 -11.04 -4.16 -9.96
N LEU A 233 -11.76 -5.14 -9.40
CA LEU A 233 -12.26 -5.11 -8.03
C LEU A 233 -11.90 -6.41 -7.30
N TRP A 234 -11.03 -6.28 -6.30
CA TRP A 234 -10.60 -7.38 -5.44
C TRP A 234 -11.28 -7.28 -4.07
N LEU A 235 -12.01 -8.33 -3.72
CA LEU A 235 -12.84 -8.43 -2.52
C LEU A 235 -12.66 -9.78 -1.80
N GLN A 236 -11.60 -10.52 -2.12
CA GLN A 236 -11.31 -11.81 -1.51
C GLN A 236 -11.14 -11.71 0.01
N ARG A 237 -11.40 -12.80 0.75
CA ARG A 237 -11.21 -12.84 2.21
C ARG A 237 -11.96 -11.72 2.95
N ASN A 238 -13.25 -11.57 2.64
CA ASN A 238 -14.18 -10.67 3.33
C ASN A 238 -15.34 -11.49 3.94
N GLU A 239 -16.39 -10.81 4.41
CA GLU A 239 -17.56 -11.42 5.03
C GLU A 239 -18.85 -11.24 4.19
N LEU A 240 -18.72 -11.07 2.86
CA LEU A 240 -19.84 -10.77 1.98
C LEU A 240 -20.83 -11.94 1.93
N GLU A 241 -22.08 -11.71 2.37
CA GLU A 241 -23.14 -12.73 2.33
C GLU A 241 -23.90 -12.77 1.00
N LYS A 242 -23.97 -11.62 0.32
CA LYS A 242 -24.67 -11.43 -0.95
C LYS A 242 -24.01 -10.33 -1.77
N LEU A 243 -24.17 -10.41 -3.08
CA LEU A 243 -23.89 -9.32 -4.00
C LEU A 243 -25.17 -8.54 -4.30
N PRO A 244 -25.11 -7.20 -4.48
CA PRO A 244 -26.25 -6.42 -4.94
C PRO A 244 -26.53 -6.72 -6.42
N ASP A 245 -27.81 -6.80 -6.79
CA ASP A 245 -28.24 -7.04 -8.18
C ASP A 245 -27.67 -6.00 -9.17
N HIS A 246 -27.47 -4.77 -8.71
CA HIS A 246 -26.95 -3.66 -9.51
C HIS A 246 -25.45 -3.73 -9.80
N ILE A 247 -24.72 -4.73 -9.30
CA ILE A 247 -23.35 -4.98 -9.74
C ILE A 247 -23.28 -5.25 -11.25
N SER A 248 -24.37 -5.76 -11.85
CA SER A 248 -24.48 -5.99 -13.29
C SER A 248 -24.43 -4.71 -14.13
N LEU A 249 -24.66 -3.54 -13.52
CA LEU A 249 -24.60 -2.24 -14.18
C LEU A 249 -23.17 -1.69 -14.30
N MET A 250 -22.17 -2.35 -13.69
CA MET A 250 -20.76 -1.98 -13.79
C MET A 250 -20.18 -2.39 -15.15
N ILE A 251 -20.47 -1.59 -16.18
CA ILE A 251 -20.14 -1.90 -17.59
C ILE A 251 -18.64 -2.03 -17.88
N SER A 252 -17.79 -1.36 -17.09
CA SER A 252 -16.33 -1.36 -17.28
C SER A 252 -15.62 -2.48 -16.52
N LEU A 253 -16.34 -3.21 -15.64
CA LEU A 253 -15.73 -4.20 -14.77
C LEU A 253 -15.31 -5.43 -15.57
N ASP A 254 -14.02 -5.72 -15.51
CA ASP A 254 -13.35 -6.81 -16.23
C ASP A 254 -12.97 -7.96 -15.29
N THR A 255 -12.46 -7.61 -14.11
CA THR A 255 -11.95 -8.54 -13.11
C THR A 255 -12.66 -8.35 -11.78
N LEU A 256 -13.30 -9.41 -11.28
CA LEU A 256 -13.99 -9.44 -9.99
C LEU A 256 -13.55 -10.65 -9.16
N VAL A 257 -12.82 -10.40 -8.07
CA VAL A 257 -12.32 -11.47 -7.19
C VAL A 257 -13.12 -11.48 -5.90
N LEU A 258 -13.84 -12.57 -5.63
CA LEU A 258 -14.73 -12.74 -4.48
C LEU A 258 -14.40 -14.00 -3.66
N SER A 259 -13.21 -14.57 -3.86
CA SER A 259 -12.84 -15.82 -3.20
C SER A 259 -12.80 -15.69 -1.68
N SER A 260 -13.11 -16.75 -0.94
CA SER A 260 -13.11 -16.79 0.52
C SER A 260 -14.05 -15.74 1.14
N ASN A 261 -15.33 -15.79 0.77
CA ASN A 261 -16.40 -14.96 1.32
C ASN A 261 -17.53 -15.84 1.90
N LYS A 262 -18.68 -15.25 2.21
CA LYS A 262 -19.87 -15.95 2.76
C LYS A 262 -21.03 -15.99 1.75
N LEU A 263 -20.74 -15.86 0.46
CA LEU A 263 -21.76 -15.78 -0.59
C LEU A 263 -22.54 -17.09 -0.68
N ARG A 264 -23.87 -16.99 -0.64
CA ARG A 264 -24.77 -18.14 -0.78
C ARG A 264 -25.33 -18.31 -2.18
N ASP A 265 -25.31 -17.23 -2.96
CA ASP A 265 -25.90 -17.22 -4.28
C ASP A 265 -25.22 -16.18 -5.19
N ILE A 266 -25.37 -16.38 -6.50
CA ILE A 266 -24.88 -15.47 -7.55
C ILE A 266 -26.08 -14.77 -8.19
N PRO A 267 -26.15 -13.42 -8.18
CA PRO A 267 -27.26 -12.69 -8.79
C PRO A 267 -27.47 -13.06 -10.27
N PRO A 268 -28.71 -13.43 -10.69
CA PRO A 268 -28.99 -13.82 -12.07
C PRO A 268 -28.71 -12.73 -13.12
N LEU A 269 -28.69 -11.46 -12.71
CA LEU A 269 -28.38 -10.33 -13.59
C LEU A 269 -26.89 -10.24 -13.96
N MET A 270 -26.01 -10.96 -13.27
CA MET A 270 -24.59 -11.02 -13.65
C MET A 270 -24.36 -11.75 -14.98
N GLU A 271 -25.37 -12.46 -15.51
CA GLU A 271 -25.34 -13.02 -16.88
C GLU A 271 -25.16 -11.94 -17.95
N ASP A 272 -25.67 -10.73 -17.71
CA ASP A 272 -25.60 -9.61 -18.66
C ASP A 272 -24.23 -8.88 -18.62
N MET A 273 -23.32 -9.24 -17.72
CA MET A 273 -21.99 -8.65 -17.58
C MET A 273 -21.03 -9.14 -18.68
N THR A 274 -21.26 -8.66 -19.90
CA THR A 274 -20.51 -9.08 -21.10
C THR A 274 -19.03 -8.74 -21.05
N HIS A 275 -18.64 -7.63 -20.41
CA HIS A 275 -17.25 -7.19 -20.27
C HIS A 275 -16.44 -7.91 -19.20
N LEU A 276 -17.09 -8.61 -18.27
CA LEU A 276 -16.42 -9.35 -17.20
C LEU A 276 -15.69 -10.55 -17.80
N ARG A 277 -14.34 -10.55 -17.79
CA ARG A 277 -13.51 -11.67 -18.27
C ARG A 277 -13.16 -12.61 -17.13
N PHE A 278 -12.76 -12.05 -15.98
CA PHE A 278 -12.32 -12.82 -14.83
C PHE A 278 -13.27 -12.66 -13.67
N VAL A 279 -13.79 -13.79 -13.16
CA VAL A 279 -14.55 -13.83 -11.92
C VAL A 279 -14.18 -15.04 -11.10
N ASN A 280 -13.98 -14.84 -9.80
CA ASN A 280 -13.58 -15.89 -8.88
C ASN A 280 -14.52 -15.96 -7.67
N PHE A 281 -15.24 -17.07 -7.52
CA PHE A 281 -16.17 -17.34 -6.42
C PHE A 281 -15.68 -18.43 -5.46
N ARG A 282 -14.42 -18.89 -5.57
CA ARG A 282 -13.88 -20.00 -4.76
C ARG A 282 -14.08 -19.76 -3.26
N ASP A 283 -14.19 -20.84 -2.48
CA ASP A 283 -14.34 -20.79 -1.02
C ASP A 283 -15.53 -19.93 -0.57
N ASN A 284 -16.68 -20.07 -1.26
CA ASN A 284 -17.95 -19.51 -0.83
C ASN A 284 -18.97 -20.63 -0.60
N PRO A 285 -19.86 -20.51 0.40
CA PRO A 285 -20.92 -21.48 0.67
C PRO A 285 -22.10 -21.34 -0.31
N LEU A 286 -21.84 -21.43 -1.61
CA LEU A 286 -22.86 -21.36 -2.66
C LEU A 286 -23.86 -22.52 -2.51
N THR A 287 -25.15 -22.22 -2.66
CA THR A 287 -26.22 -23.18 -2.36
C THR A 287 -26.41 -24.26 -3.43
N LEU A 288 -25.97 -24.01 -4.67
CA LEU A 288 -26.06 -24.96 -5.76
C LEU A 288 -24.70 -25.60 -6.00
N ASP A 289 -24.68 -26.92 -5.97
CA ASP A 289 -23.56 -27.71 -6.47
C ASP A 289 -23.64 -27.78 -8.01
N VAL A 290 -22.61 -27.23 -8.66
CA VAL A 290 -22.51 -27.07 -10.12
C VAL A 290 -21.08 -27.37 -10.52
N THR A 291 -20.87 -28.40 -11.34
CA THR A 291 -19.56 -28.75 -11.87
C THR A 291 -19.48 -28.45 -13.36
N LEU A 292 -18.37 -27.85 -13.79
CA LEU A 292 -18.13 -27.61 -15.22
C LEU A 292 -17.88 -28.95 -15.94
N PRO A 293 -18.44 -29.15 -17.14
CA PRO A 293 -18.11 -30.32 -17.94
C PRO A 293 -16.63 -30.30 -18.34
N PRO A 294 -15.97 -31.47 -18.45
CA PRO A 294 -14.57 -31.52 -18.86
C PRO A 294 -14.40 -30.90 -20.26
N LYS A 295 -13.44 -29.97 -20.42
CA LYS A 295 -13.09 -29.40 -21.73
C LYS A 295 -12.66 -30.54 -22.66
N ASP A 296 -13.28 -30.63 -23.84
CA ASP A 296 -12.90 -31.59 -24.88
C ASP A 296 -11.42 -31.36 -25.30
N PRO A 297 -10.55 -32.38 -25.25
CA PRO A 297 -9.12 -32.22 -25.55
C PRO A 297 -8.87 -31.76 -27.00
N ASN A 298 -9.83 -31.96 -27.90
CA ASN A 298 -9.75 -31.57 -29.30
C ASN A 298 -10.00 -30.08 -29.59
N ASN A 299 -10.43 -29.29 -28.60
CA ASN A 299 -10.68 -27.85 -28.76
C ASN A 299 -9.56 -26.97 -28.17
N SER A 300 -8.54 -27.60 -27.55
CA SER A 300 -7.40 -26.92 -26.89
C SER A 300 -6.34 -26.37 -27.85
N ALA A 301 -6.46 -26.64 -29.16
CA ALA A 301 -5.51 -26.15 -30.16
C ALA A 301 -5.76 -24.68 -30.55
N ALA A 302 -6.95 -24.13 -30.28
CA ALA A 302 -7.31 -22.75 -30.64
C ALA A 302 -7.00 -21.72 -29.54
N GLU A 303 -6.78 -22.15 -28.29
CA GLU A 303 -6.44 -21.26 -27.16
C GLU A 303 -4.93 -21.19 -26.88
N LYS A 304 -4.10 -21.92 -27.63
CA LYS A 304 -2.63 -21.86 -27.51
C LYS A 304 -2.01 -20.65 -28.21
N GLU A 305 -2.69 -20.03 -29.17
CA GLU A 305 -2.13 -18.87 -29.89
C GLU A 305 -2.25 -17.54 -29.12
N ASP A 306 -3.10 -17.45 -28.08
CA ASP A 306 -3.24 -16.25 -27.23
C ASP A 306 -2.42 -16.30 -25.93
N LYS A 307 -1.85 -17.46 -25.56
CA LYS A 307 -0.97 -17.58 -24.37
C LYS A 307 0.50 -17.33 -24.66
N ASP A 308 0.91 -17.37 -25.92
CA ASP A 308 2.30 -17.16 -26.34
C ASP A 308 2.69 -15.67 -26.47
N GLN A 309 1.80 -14.72 -26.19
CA GLN A 309 2.12 -13.27 -26.15
C GLN A 309 2.23 -12.68 -24.74
N ASP A 310 1.68 -13.35 -23.72
CA ASP A 310 1.67 -12.84 -22.33
C ASP A 310 2.71 -13.52 -21.43
N GLN A 311 3.53 -14.45 -21.97
CA GLN A 311 4.58 -15.17 -21.24
C GLN A 311 6.02 -14.66 -21.49
N GLU A 312 6.21 -13.59 -22.28
CA GLU A 312 7.54 -12.99 -22.46
C GLU A 312 7.83 -11.79 -21.54
N GLU A 313 6.90 -11.35 -20.66
CA GLU A 313 7.13 -10.20 -19.76
C GLU A 313 7.22 -10.53 -18.25
N GLU A 314 7.02 -11.78 -17.80
CA GLU A 314 7.16 -12.17 -16.38
C GLU A 314 8.43 -12.96 -16.03
N ASP A 315 9.35 -13.20 -16.98
CA ASP A 315 10.59 -13.95 -16.75
C ASP A 315 11.86 -13.07 -16.75
N GLN A 316 11.92 -12.01 -15.92
CA GLN A 316 13.19 -11.44 -15.44
C GLN A 316 13.07 -10.95 -13.99
N GLU A 317 13.87 -11.57 -13.10
CA GLU A 317 14.01 -11.37 -11.64
C GLU A 317 12.98 -12.21 -10.84
N GLU A 318 13.29 -13.42 -10.37
CA GLU A 318 14.35 -13.74 -9.41
C GLU A 318 14.89 -15.17 -9.62
N LYS A 319 16.22 -15.31 -9.70
CA LYS A 319 16.95 -16.58 -9.53
C LYS A 319 17.53 -16.63 -8.13
N GLU A 320 17.74 -17.88 -7.67
CA GLU A 320 18.45 -18.36 -6.45
C GLU A 320 17.49 -18.56 -5.25
N ASP A 321 17.22 -19.76 -4.70
CA ASP A 321 17.89 -21.07 -4.71
C ASP A 321 16.90 -22.21 -4.32
N GLN A 322 17.01 -23.36 -5.02
CA GLN A 322 17.00 -24.80 -4.62
C GLN A 322 16.02 -25.27 -3.49
N GLU A 323 15.28 -26.38 -3.57
CA GLU A 323 15.62 -27.77 -3.96
C GLU A 323 14.37 -28.57 -4.42
N GLU A 324 14.63 -29.62 -5.21
CA GLU A 324 13.72 -30.62 -5.77
C GLU A 324 13.09 -31.55 -4.72
N GLU A 325 11.81 -31.93 -4.90
CA GLU A 325 11.28 -33.31 -4.98
C GLU A 325 9.73 -33.27 -4.88
N ASP A 326 9.07 -34.31 -5.40
CA ASP A 326 7.61 -34.56 -5.45
C ASP A 326 6.83 -34.06 -6.69
N GLN A 327 7.29 -34.48 -7.88
CA GLN A 327 6.46 -34.63 -9.07
C GLN A 327 5.74 -35.98 -9.05
N GLU A 328 4.66 -36.10 -8.27
CA GLU A 328 3.65 -37.17 -8.46
C GLU A 328 2.28 -36.80 -7.84
N ASP A 329 2.20 -35.73 -7.03
CA ASP A 329 0.93 -35.24 -6.45
C ASP A 329 0.31 -34.03 -7.19
N GLN A 330 0.99 -33.46 -8.20
CA GLN A 330 0.51 -32.26 -8.91
C GLN A 330 -0.61 -32.53 -9.94
N GLU A 331 -0.80 -33.78 -10.39
CA GLU A 331 -1.87 -34.08 -11.35
C GLU A 331 -3.25 -34.27 -10.70
N GLU A 332 -3.33 -34.55 -9.39
CA GLU A 332 -4.63 -34.61 -8.68
C GLU A 332 -5.08 -33.22 -8.18
N GLU A 333 -4.17 -32.29 -7.84
CA GLU A 333 -4.54 -30.92 -7.46
C GLU A 333 -4.94 -30.04 -8.66
N GLU A 334 -4.34 -30.23 -9.85
CA GLU A 334 -4.78 -29.52 -11.08
C GLU A 334 -6.17 -29.96 -11.60
N ALA A 335 -6.67 -31.12 -11.13
CA ALA A 335 -8.02 -31.58 -11.45
C ALA A 335 -9.08 -30.90 -10.56
N ASP A 336 -8.73 -30.60 -9.31
CA ASP A 336 -9.59 -29.91 -8.33
C ASP A 336 -9.62 -28.38 -8.56
N ASP A 337 -8.56 -27.84 -9.15
CA ASP A 337 -8.50 -26.46 -9.65
C ASP A 337 -9.36 -26.21 -10.92
N ARG A 338 -10.17 -27.17 -11.37
CA ARG A 338 -11.17 -26.93 -12.44
C ARG A 338 -12.56 -26.62 -11.91
N GLU A 339 -12.78 -26.72 -10.60
CA GLU A 339 -14.13 -26.82 -10.04
C GLU A 339 -14.85 -25.47 -9.80
N MET A 340 -14.16 -24.32 -9.80
CA MET A 340 -14.79 -23.02 -9.46
C MET A 340 -14.20 -21.82 -10.21
N PHE A 341 -13.72 -22.00 -11.45
CA PHE A 341 -13.08 -20.93 -12.20
C PHE A 341 -13.99 -20.29 -13.25
N GLY A 342 -14.10 -18.96 -13.18
CA GLY A 342 -14.36 -18.12 -14.34
C GLY A 342 -15.82 -17.87 -14.70
N LYS A 343 -15.98 -17.06 -15.75
CA LYS A 343 -17.27 -16.61 -16.27
C LYS A 343 -18.20 -17.76 -16.64
N ASP A 344 -17.66 -18.86 -17.13
CA ASP A 344 -18.44 -20.05 -17.54
C ASP A 344 -19.12 -20.73 -16.35
N PHE A 345 -18.43 -20.86 -15.21
CA PHE A 345 -19.00 -21.38 -13.97
C PHE A 345 -20.18 -20.50 -13.52
N MET A 346 -19.98 -19.18 -13.50
CA MET A 346 -21.01 -18.21 -13.15
C MET A 346 -22.26 -18.36 -14.02
N LEU A 347 -22.09 -18.43 -15.34
CA LEU A 347 -23.19 -18.58 -16.30
C LEU A 347 -23.92 -19.92 -16.14
N LEU A 348 -23.18 -21.01 -15.92
CA LEU A 348 -23.75 -22.34 -15.68
C LEU A 348 -24.56 -22.36 -14.38
N TYR A 349 -24.00 -21.77 -13.32
CA TYR A 349 -24.66 -21.64 -12.02
C TYR A 349 -25.98 -20.88 -12.13
N ILE A 350 -25.99 -19.71 -12.78
CA ILE A 350 -27.20 -18.89 -12.99
C ILE A 350 -28.27 -19.68 -13.76
N ARG A 351 -27.86 -20.42 -14.81
CA ARG A 351 -28.78 -21.23 -15.61
C ARG A 351 -29.42 -22.35 -14.79
N GLU A 352 -28.64 -23.02 -13.95
CA GLU A 352 -29.13 -24.10 -13.09
C GLU A 352 -30.05 -23.58 -11.97
N ALA A 353 -29.71 -22.43 -11.38
CA ALA A 353 -30.58 -21.73 -10.42
C ALA A 353 -31.97 -21.44 -11.00
N ARG A 354 -32.01 -20.90 -12.23
CA ARG A 354 -33.28 -20.62 -12.94
C ARG A 354 -34.08 -21.89 -13.19
N LYS A 355 -33.46 -22.98 -13.66
CA LYS A 355 -34.15 -24.25 -13.90
C LYS A 355 -34.81 -24.80 -12.63
N ARG A 356 -34.10 -24.79 -11.49
CA ARG A 356 -34.63 -25.26 -10.20
C ARG A 356 -35.76 -24.36 -9.71
N ALA A 357 -35.65 -23.04 -9.88
CA ALA A 357 -36.73 -22.10 -9.56
C ALA A 357 -38.00 -22.37 -10.39
N TYR A 358 -37.87 -22.59 -11.70
CA TYR A 358 -38.99 -22.96 -12.58
C TYR A 358 -39.61 -24.31 -12.19
N ALA A 359 -38.79 -25.31 -11.86
CA ALA A 359 -39.28 -26.60 -11.40
C ALA A 359 -40.09 -26.47 -10.09
N ALA A 360 -39.62 -25.69 -9.13
CA ALA A 360 -40.33 -25.44 -7.88
C ALA A 360 -41.67 -24.72 -8.09
N LEU A 361 -41.71 -23.71 -8.97
CA LEU A 361 -42.94 -22.99 -9.34
C LEU A 361 -43.96 -23.90 -10.02
N ASN A 362 -43.52 -24.76 -10.94
CA ASN A 362 -44.40 -25.70 -11.63
C ASN A 362 -44.98 -26.75 -10.67
N VAL A 363 -44.19 -27.24 -9.71
CA VAL A 363 -44.69 -28.13 -8.65
C VAL A 363 -45.73 -27.40 -7.78
N HIS A 364 -45.49 -26.14 -7.40
CA HIS A 364 -46.44 -25.38 -6.59
C HIS A 364 -47.77 -25.09 -7.31
N CYS A 365 -47.74 -24.73 -8.60
CA CYS A 365 -48.94 -24.57 -9.42
C CYS A 365 -49.73 -25.88 -9.60
N SER A 366 -49.04 -27.02 -9.72
CA SER A 366 -49.71 -28.32 -9.83
C SER A 366 -50.42 -28.76 -8.54
N HIS A 367 -49.91 -28.35 -7.37
CA HIS A 367 -50.58 -28.61 -6.09
C HIS A 367 -51.77 -27.69 -5.84
N GLN A 368 -51.70 -26.40 -6.23
CA GLN A 368 -52.83 -25.47 -6.07
C GLN A 368 -54.01 -25.77 -7.01
N SER A 369 -53.76 -26.38 -8.18
CA SER A 369 -54.81 -26.79 -9.12
C SER A 369 -55.53 -28.09 -8.72
N ALA A 370 -55.03 -28.81 -7.72
CA ALA A 370 -55.66 -30.00 -7.16
C ALA A 370 -56.55 -29.72 -5.93
N GLU A 371 -56.56 -28.49 -5.40
CA GLU A 371 -57.32 -28.09 -4.20
C GLU A 371 -58.54 -27.18 -4.48
N ALA A 372 -58.98 -27.04 -5.73
CA ALA A 372 -60.21 -26.30 -6.04
C ALA A 372 -61.45 -27.15 -5.66
N PRO A 373 -62.35 -26.70 -4.75
CA PRO A 373 -63.57 -27.43 -4.44
C PRO A 373 -64.64 -27.19 -5.52
N ASP A 374 -65.33 -28.27 -5.92
CA ASP A 374 -66.49 -28.32 -6.82
C ASP A 374 -67.70 -27.51 -6.32
#